data_AF-A0A318D035-F1
#
_entry.id   AF-A0A318D035-F1
#
_cell.length_a   1.000
_cell.length_b   1.000
_cell.length_c   1.000
_cell.angle_alpha   90.00
_cell.angle_beta   90.00
_cell.angle_gamma   90.00
#
_symmetry.space_group_name_H-M   'P 1'
#
loop_
_entity.id
_entity.type
_entity.pdbx_description
1 polymer ?
#
loop_
_entity_poly.entity_id
_entity_poly.type
_entity_poly.pdbx_seq_one_letter_code
_entity_poly.pdbx_strand_id
1 'polypeptide(L)'
;MGYTALCVGKRDLAGSTMFLLEDTMKRGLMPLSSNLRYKGKAVFMPYGIFDVNGTKVGVLAVTSSRLNQRIKADGVEVLDPSARLKSLVPELKNRVDVIVLLSNLGEFEDRKLVATVDGIGVIIGSGPGGQRYQPLKIGRTYLLRGHPKGKSVGKVVVKLNSEGSIQGLNNELHQLNARLPVDEAAIRRIKKLKQKYPGNRSGVQGSKVQGSPKNLGPVKE
;
A
#
# COMPACT_ATOMS: atom_id res chain seq x y z
N MET A 1 -9.13 2.36 14.10
CA MET A 1 -8.85 2.97 12.78
C MET A 1 -9.85 2.54 11.72
N GLY A 2 -10.45 1.34 11.78
CA GLY A 2 -11.61 1.02 10.92
C GLY A 2 -11.29 0.85 9.44
N TYR A 3 -10.16 0.24 9.11
CA TYR A 3 -9.79 -0.03 7.71
C TYR A 3 -10.74 -1.06 7.09
N THR A 4 -11.27 -0.73 5.91
CA THR A 4 -12.16 -1.61 5.14
C THR A 4 -11.41 -2.75 4.46
N ALA A 5 -10.25 -2.46 3.87
CA ALA A 5 -9.42 -3.45 3.18
C ALA A 5 -7.94 -3.02 3.23
N LEU A 6 -7.04 -4.00 3.07
CA LEU A 6 -5.60 -3.76 2.97
C LEU A 6 -4.98 -4.65 1.90
N CYS A 7 -3.97 -4.12 1.21
CA CYS A 7 -3.13 -4.94 0.33
C CYS A 7 -2.10 -5.68 1.16
N VAL A 8 -2.00 -7.00 0.98
CA VAL A 8 -0.88 -7.78 1.51
C VAL A 8 0.37 -7.41 0.72
N GLY A 9 1.33 -6.77 1.37
CA GLY A 9 2.60 -6.37 0.80
C GLY A 9 3.69 -7.41 1.03
N LYS A 10 4.78 -7.30 0.25
CA LYS A 10 5.90 -8.24 0.34
C LYS A 10 6.56 -8.33 1.72
N ARG A 11 6.43 -7.29 2.54
CA ARG A 11 7.00 -7.23 3.89
C ARG A 11 6.10 -7.90 4.93
N ASP A 12 4.80 -7.98 4.68
CA ASP A 12 3.85 -8.64 5.58
C ASP A 12 4.08 -10.16 5.59
N LEU A 13 4.64 -10.68 4.50
CA LEU A 13 5.03 -12.08 4.30
C LEU A 13 6.38 -12.45 4.95
N ALA A 14 6.98 -11.55 5.73
CA ALA A 14 8.21 -11.86 6.47
C ALA A 14 7.96 -12.82 7.65
N GLY A 15 6.71 -12.95 8.09
CA GLY A 15 6.26 -13.95 9.06
C GLY A 15 5.41 -15.05 8.41
N SER A 16 4.72 -15.83 9.23
CA SER A 16 3.83 -16.89 8.74
C SER A 16 2.64 -16.31 7.96
N THR A 17 2.47 -16.75 6.71
CA THR A 17 1.33 -16.37 5.86
C THR A 17 -0.01 -16.74 6.50
N MET A 18 -0.09 -17.91 7.16
CA MET A 18 -1.31 -18.34 7.85
C MET A 18 -1.59 -17.50 9.08
N PHE A 19 -0.55 -17.16 9.85
CA PHE A 19 -0.71 -16.24 10.97
C PHE A 19 -1.22 -14.88 10.51
N LEU A 20 -0.66 -14.33 9.42
CA LEU A 20 -1.11 -13.07 8.85
C LEU A 20 -2.59 -13.12 8.46
N LEU A 21 -3.02 -14.17 7.74
CA LEU A 21 -4.41 -14.36 7.36
C LEU A 21 -5.32 -14.45 8.58
N GLU A 22 -5.01 -15.31 9.54
CA GLU A 22 -5.85 -15.51 10.73
C GLU A 22 -5.92 -14.26 11.61
N ASP A 23 -4.80 -13.61 11.90
CA ASP A 23 -4.75 -12.43 12.77
C ASP A 23 -5.47 -11.23 12.13
N THR A 24 -5.34 -11.04 10.82
CA THR A 24 -6.08 -9.98 10.11
C THR A 24 -7.59 -10.23 10.13
N MET A 25 -8.04 -11.46 9.85
CA MET A 25 -9.46 -11.80 9.91
C MET A 25 -10.02 -11.68 11.34
N LYS A 26 -9.29 -12.15 12.36
CA LYS A 26 -9.68 -11.98 13.78
C LYS A 26 -9.83 -10.51 14.20
N ARG A 27 -9.15 -9.59 13.51
CA ARG A 27 -9.22 -8.14 13.74
C ARG A 27 -10.29 -7.44 12.89
N GLY A 28 -11.06 -8.18 12.09
CA GLY A 28 -12.06 -7.62 11.17
C GLY A 28 -11.43 -6.87 10.01
N LEU A 29 -10.18 -7.15 9.65
CA LEU A 29 -9.52 -6.59 8.47
C LEU A 29 -9.74 -7.53 7.28
N MET A 30 -9.89 -6.96 6.08
CA MET A 30 -9.94 -7.73 4.84
C MET A 30 -8.58 -7.68 4.12
N PRO A 31 -7.70 -8.68 4.32
CA PRO A 31 -6.45 -8.78 3.57
C PRO A 31 -6.74 -9.21 2.12
N LEU A 32 -6.28 -8.42 1.17
CA LEU A 32 -6.45 -8.68 -0.26
C LEU A 32 -5.10 -8.94 -0.94
N SER A 33 -5.08 -9.94 -1.83
CA SER A 33 -4.05 -10.12 -2.85
C SER A 33 -4.55 -11.06 -3.94
N SER A 34 -4.57 -10.59 -5.19
CA SER A 34 -5.04 -11.33 -6.36
C SER A 34 -4.00 -12.25 -6.99
N ASN A 35 -2.73 -12.03 -6.66
CA ASN A 35 -1.59 -12.70 -7.29
C ASN A 35 -0.71 -13.44 -6.29
N LEU A 36 -1.20 -13.73 -5.08
CA LEU A 36 -0.45 -14.49 -4.07
C LEU A 36 -1.06 -15.87 -3.86
N ARG A 37 -0.20 -16.89 -3.92
CA ARG A 37 -0.54 -18.28 -3.57
C ARG A 37 0.35 -18.75 -2.43
N TYR A 38 -0.19 -19.65 -1.63
CA TYR A 38 0.52 -20.37 -0.59
C TYR A 38 0.36 -21.87 -0.82
N LYS A 39 1.47 -22.60 -0.94
CA LYS A 39 1.50 -24.05 -1.23
C LYS A 39 0.59 -24.43 -2.40
N GLY A 40 0.68 -23.66 -3.49
CA GLY A 40 -0.09 -23.89 -4.71
C GLY A 40 -1.58 -23.52 -4.63
N LYS A 41 -2.07 -22.84 -3.58
CA LYS A 41 -3.48 -22.41 -3.49
C LYS A 41 -3.59 -20.90 -3.29
N ALA A 42 -4.67 -20.31 -3.78
CA ALA A 42 -5.00 -18.93 -3.41
C ALA A 42 -5.19 -18.85 -1.89
N VAL A 43 -4.64 -17.82 -1.25
CA VAL A 43 -4.62 -17.69 0.22
C VAL A 43 -5.29 -16.40 0.71
N PHE A 44 -5.34 -15.37 -0.11
CA PHE A 44 -6.07 -14.14 0.17
C PHE A 44 -7.18 -13.95 -0.87
N MET A 45 -8.20 -13.19 -0.49
CA MET A 45 -9.24 -12.80 -1.44
C MET A 45 -8.62 -11.90 -2.53
N PRO A 46 -8.98 -12.10 -3.81
CA PRO A 46 -8.40 -11.31 -4.89
C PRO A 46 -8.93 -9.88 -4.91
N TYR A 47 -10.20 -9.70 -4.51
CA TYR A 47 -10.88 -8.43 -4.43
C TYR A 47 -11.99 -8.45 -3.36
N GLY A 48 -12.44 -7.25 -2.99
CA GLY A 48 -13.71 -7.01 -2.30
C GLY A 48 -14.59 -6.07 -3.12
N ILE A 49 -15.91 -6.17 -2.97
CA ILE A 49 -16.88 -5.22 -3.54
C ILE A 49 -17.56 -4.52 -2.37
N PHE A 50 -17.57 -3.19 -2.40
CA PHE A 50 -18.14 -2.36 -1.34
C PHE A 50 -19.19 -1.43 -1.91
N ASP A 51 -20.30 -1.27 -1.19
CA ASP A 51 -21.30 -0.26 -1.52
C ASP A 51 -21.00 1.02 -0.74
N VAL A 52 -20.87 2.14 -1.46
CA VAL A 52 -20.68 3.47 -0.90
C VAL A 52 -21.79 4.35 -1.41
N ASN A 53 -22.85 4.50 -0.62
CA ASN A 53 -24.04 5.30 -0.96
C ASN A 53 -24.65 4.92 -2.33
N GLY A 54 -24.78 3.63 -2.60
CA GLY A 54 -25.31 3.08 -3.86
C GLY A 54 -24.28 2.94 -4.98
N THR A 55 -23.04 3.43 -4.79
CA THR A 55 -21.93 3.20 -5.73
C THR A 55 -21.18 1.93 -5.36
N LYS A 56 -21.10 0.97 -6.28
CA LYS A 56 -20.33 -0.26 -6.12
C LYS A 56 -18.86 -0.02 -6.47
N VAL A 57 -18.00 -0.18 -5.47
CA VAL A 57 -16.55 -0.03 -5.59
C VAL A 57 -15.89 -1.39 -5.51
N GLY A 58 -15.27 -1.82 -6.60
CA GLY A 58 -14.42 -3.01 -6.64
C GLY A 58 -13.00 -2.68 -6.21
N VAL A 59 -12.50 -3.33 -5.16
CA VAL A 59 -11.13 -3.13 -4.65
C VAL A 59 -10.31 -4.38 -4.91
N LEU A 60 -9.35 -4.30 -5.83
CA LEU A 60 -8.35 -5.34 -6.11
C LEU A 60 -7.06 -5.05 -5.34
N ALA A 61 -6.23 -6.07 -5.15
CA ALA A 61 -4.88 -5.87 -4.61
C ALA A 61 -3.83 -6.72 -5.32
N VAL A 62 -2.61 -6.19 -5.44
CA VAL A 62 -1.45 -6.91 -6.01
C VAL A 62 -0.20 -6.76 -5.15
N THR A 63 0.46 -7.90 -4.91
CA THR A 63 1.70 -8.00 -4.15
C THR A 63 2.91 -8.01 -5.09
N SER A 64 3.99 -7.34 -4.70
CA SER A 64 5.25 -7.34 -5.45
C SER A 64 5.92 -8.71 -5.45
N SER A 65 6.37 -9.17 -6.62
CA SER A 65 7.15 -10.40 -6.81
C SER A 65 8.58 -10.32 -6.29
N ARG A 66 9.04 -9.11 -5.89
CA ARG A 66 10.39 -8.86 -5.34
C ARG A 66 10.48 -9.29 -3.86
N LEU A 67 10.24 -10.58 -3.61
CA LEU A 67 10.29 -11.23 -2.29
C LEU A 67 11.74 -11.60 -1.90
N ASN A 68 11.98 -11.73 -0.59
CA ASN A 68 13.20 -12.37 -0.07
C ASN A 68 13.18 -13.88 -0.39
N GLN A 69 14.34 -14.49 -0.65
CA GLN A 69 14.48 -15.93 -0.91
C GLN A 69 13.87 -16.81 0.19
N ARG A 70 13.99 -16.42 1.47
CA ARG A 70 13.39 -17.16 2.60
C ARG A 70 11.87 -17.29 2.45
N ILE A 71 11.20 -16.20 2.10
CA ILE A 71 9.75 -16.15 1.90
C ILE A 71 9.32 -17.09 0.77
N LYS A 72 10.10 -17.16 -0.32
CA LYS A 72 9.81 -18.07 -1.43
C LYS A 72 9.93 -19.55 -1.02
N ALA A 73 10.93 -19.88 -0.21
CA ALA A 73 11.15 -21.24 0.28
C ALA A 73 10.00 -21.73 1.19
N ASP A 74 9.31 -20.81 1.88
CA ASP A 74 8.16 -21.13 2.73
C ASP A 74 6.87 -21.46 1.95
N GLY A 75 6.95 -21.61 0.62
CA GLY A 75 5.84 -22.00 -0.25
C GLY A 75 4.96 -20.83 -0.68
N VAL A 76 5.44 -19.58 -0.54
CA VAL A 76 4.77 -18.40 -1.10
C VAL A 76 5.15 -18.23 -2.57
N GLU A 77 4.14 -18.19 -3.42
CA GLU A 77 4.27 -17.93 -4.85
C GLU A 77 3.57 -16.60 -5.18
N VAL A 78 4.22 -15.77 -6.00
CA VAL A 78 3.65 -14.52 -6.50
C VAL A 78 3.53 -14.61 -8.00
N LEU A 79 2.29 -14.71 -8.48
CA LEU A 79 1.95 -14.74 -9.90
C LEU A 79 2.20 -13.37 -10.55
N ASP A 80 2.30 -13.37 -11.88
CA ASP A 80 2.38 -12.13 -12.65
C ASP A 80 1.13 -11.25 -12.39
N PRO A 81 1.32 -10.04 -11.84
CA PRO A 81 0.18 -9.18 -11.47
C PRO A 81 -0.59 -8.71 -12.71
N SER A 82 0.06 -8.51 -13.85
CA SER A 82 -0.60 -8.05 -15.08
C SER A 82 -1.53 -9.11 -15.63
N ALA A 83 -1.08 -10.36 -15.74
CA ALA A 83 -1.89 -11.51 -16.16
C ALA A 83 -3.07 -11.76 -15.22
N ARG A 84 -2.86 -11.64 -13.90
CA ARG A 84 -3.94 -11.77 -12.92
C ARG A 84 -4.98 -10.66 -13.05
N LEU A 85 -4.55 -9.42 -13.25
CA LEU A 85 -5.50 -8.32 -13.39
C LEU A 85 -6.22 -8.34 -14.75
N LYS A 86 -5.55 -8.78 -15.84
CA LYS A 86 -6.20 -8.98 -17.15
C LYS A 86 -7.36 -9.98 -17.11
N SER A 87 -7.30 -10.99 -16.23
CA SER A 87 -8.42 -11.93 -16.05
C SER A 87 -9.50 -11.38 -15.12
N LEU A 88 -9.12 -10.72 -14.02
CA LEU A 88 -10.08 -10.28 -12.99
C LEU A 88 -10.80 -8.97 -13.30
N VAL A 89 -10.14 -8.02 -13.97
CA VAL A 89 -10.72 -6.70 -14.23
C VAL A 89 -11.96 -6.77 -15.12
N PRO A 90 -11.98 -7.54 -16.23
CA PRO A 90 -13.19 -7.68 -17.05
C PRO A 90 -14.39 -8.25 -16.28
N GLU A 91 -14.16 -9.28 -15.45
CA GLU A 91 -15.21 -9.87 -14.61
C GLU A 91 -15.76 -8.85 -13.60
N LEU A 92 -14.87 -8.07 -12.99
CA LEU A 92 -15.23 -7.11 -11.96
C LEU A 92 -15.95 -5.90 -12.54
N LYS A 93 -15.56 -5.43 -13.74
CA LYS A 93 -16.20 -4.31 -14.44
C LYS A 93 -17.71 -4.50 -14.62
N ASN A 94 -18.17 -5.74 -14.81
CA ASN A 94 -19.60 -6.04 -14.98
C ASN A 94 -20.40 -6.01 -13.67
N ARG A 95 -19.73 -5.79 -12.52
CA ARG A 95 -20.32 -5.91 -11.18
C ARG A 95 -20.17 -4.64 -10.34
N VAL A 96 -19.34 -3.70 -10.78
CA VAL A 96 -18.97 -2.50 -10.03
C VAL A 96 -18.90 -1.29 -10.94
N ASP A 97 -19.14 -0.12 -10.38
CA ASP A 97 -19.09 1.15 -11.12
C ASP A 97 -17.64 1.62 -11.29
N VAL A 98 -16.80 1.40 -10.28
CA VAL A 98 -15.39 1.83 -10.29
C VAL A 98 -14.48 0.78 -9.68
N ILE A 99 -13.31 0.60 -10.29
CA ILE A 99 -12.26 -0.28 -9.80
C ILE A 99 -11.11 0.52 -9.19
N VAL A 100 -10.80 0.21 -7.93
CA VAL A 100 -9.63 0.69 -7.19
C VAL A 100 -8.64 -0.47 -7.04
N LEU A 101 -7.39 -0.23 -7.41
CA LEU A 101 -6.30 -1.18 -7.19
C LEU A 101 -5.41 -0.73 -6.03
N LEU A 102 -5.27 -1.56 -5.01
CA LEU A 102 -4.25 -1.41 -3.98
C LEU A 102 -2.97 -2.11 -4.45
N SER A 103 -1.90 -1.36 -4.69
CA SER A 103 -0.67 -1.92 -5.27
C SER A 103 0.52 -1.86 -4.31
N ASN A 104 1.28 -2.95 -4.22
CA ASN A 104 2.60 -3.00 -3.59
C ASN A 104 3.78 -3.09 -4.58
N LEU A 105 3.52 -2.95 -5.89
CA LEU A 105 4.53 -3.18 -6.92
C LEU A 105 5.64 -2.11 -6.94
N GLY A 106 5.27 -0.86 -6.68
CA GLY A 106 6.12 0.31 -6.86
C GLY A 106 5.74 1.09 -8.11
N GLU A 107 6.01 2.39 -8.12
CA GLU A 107 5.48 3.32 -9.13
C GLU A 107 5.86 2.92 -10.57
N PHE A 108 7.10 2.45 -10.78
CA PHE A 108 7.55 2.05 -12.11
C PHE A 108 6.75 0.85 -12.65
N GLU A 109 6.49 -0.14 -11.81
CA GLU A 109 5.70 -1.31 -12.20
C GLU A 109 4.21 -0.95 -12.32
N ASP A 110 3.70 -0.05 -11.47
CA ASP A 110 2.33 0.46 -11.58
C ASP A 110 2.09 1.15 -12.94
N ARG A 111 3.07 1.92 -13.42
CA ARG A 111 3.03 2.56 -14.75
C ARG A 111 3.01 1.56 -15.90
N LYS A 112 3.80 0.49 -15.81
CA LYS A 112 3.79 -0.60 -16.80
C LYS A 112 2.47 -1.37 -16.78
N LEU A 113 1.93 -1.58 -15.59
CA LEU A 113 0.68 -2.30 -15.39
C LEU A 113 -0.47 -1.59 -16.11
N VAL A 114 -0.65 -0.28 -15.89
CA VAL A 114 -1.73 0.49 -16.53
C VAL A 114 -1.60 0.59 -18.04
N ALA A 115 -0.39 0.40 -18.60
CA ALA A 115 -0.20 0.36 -20.05
C ALA A 115 -0.75 -0.93 -20.68
N THR A 116 -1.00 -1.98 -19.88
CA THR A 116 -1.43 -3.30 -20.36
C THR A 116 -2.74 -3.79 -19.77
N VAL A 117 -3.23 -3.14 -18.71
CA VAL A 117 -4.47 -3.48 -18.02
C VAL A 117 -5.40 -2.27 -18.06
N ASP A 118 -6.38 -2.32 -18.94
CA ASP A 118 -7.45 -1.31 -18.99
C ASP A 118 -8.52 -1.57 -17.92
N GLY A 119 -9.18 -0.51 -17.46
CA GLY A 119 -10.34 -0.61 -16.56
C GLY A 119 -10.12 -0.25 -15.11
N ILE A 120 -8.87 -0.02 -14.73
CA ILE A 120 -8.55 0.44 -13.39
C ILE A 120 -8.75 1.96 -13.36
N GLY A 121 -9.67 2.43 -12.52
CA GLY A 121 -9.93 3.86 -12.36
C GLY A 121 -8.89 4.53 -11.48
N VAL A 122 -8.57 3.90 -10.34
CA VAL A 122 -7.65 4.44 -9.34
C VAL A 122 -6.65 3.38 -8.90
N ILE A 123 -5.38 3.77 -8.76
CA ILE A 123 -4.36 2.98 -8.08
C ILE A 123 -3.93 3.71 -6.82
N ILE A 124 -4.01 3.03 -5.67
CA ILE A 124 -3.37 3.43 -4.43
C ILE A 124 -2.06 2.64 -4.31
N GLY A 125 -0.97 3.26 -4.73
CA GLY A 125 0.34 2.63 -4.86
C GLY A 125 1.20 2.75 -3.60
N SER A 126 1.93 1.69 -3.31
CA SER A 126 2.98 1.61 -2.30
C SER A 126 4.28 1.06 -2.93
N GLY A 127 5.23 0.56 -2.13
CA GLY A 127 6.51 0.06 -2.65
C GLY A 127 7.50 1.17 -3.06
N PRO A 128 8.56 0.84 -3.82
CA PRO A 128 9.52 1.83 -4.33
C PRO A 128 8.85 2.87 -5.23
N GLY A 129 9.25 4.13 -5.13
CA GLY A 129 8.69 5.19 -5.97
C GLY A 129 8.90 6.56 -5.37
N GLY A 130 8.66 7.59 -6.19
CA GLY A 130 8.75 8.98 -5.75
C GLY A 130 7.62 9.35 -4.80
N GLN A 131 7.88 10.36 -3.97
CA GLN A 131 6.83 11.05 -3.23
C GLN A 131 5.97 11.83 -4.22
N ARG A 132 4.64 11.77 -4.07
CA ARG A 132 3.70 12.49 -4.91
C ARG A 132 2.73 13.29 -4.04
N TYR A 133 2.66 14.58 -4.31
CA TYR A 133 1.64 15.46 -3.72
C TYR A 133 0.37 15.51 -4.57
N GLN A 134 0.50 15.30 -5.87
CA GLN A 134 -0.60 15.24 -6.83
C GLN A 134 -0.71 13.85 -7.45
N PRO A 135 -1.93 13.38 -7.77
CA PRO A 135 -2.13 12.15 -8.53
C PRO A 135 -1.43 12.23 -9.87
N LEU A 136 -0.85 11.12 -10.30
CA LEU A 136 -0.38 10.98 -11.67
C LEU A 136 -1.50 10.37 -12.52
N LYS A 137 -1.97 11.08 -13.54
CA LYS A 137 -2.93 10.55 -14.51
C LYS A 137 -2.18 9.81 -15.62
N ILE A 138 -2.54 8.55 -15.89
CA ILE A 138 -2.01 7.73 -16.99
C ILE A 138 -3.21 7.20 -17.76
N GLY A 139 -3.47 7.75 -18.95
CA GLY A 139 -4.71 7.48 -19.67
C GLY A 139 -5.94 7.82 -18.82
N ARG A 140 -6.78 6.82 -18.54
CA ARG A 140 -7.98 6.94 -17.70
C ARG A 140 -7.74 6.63 -16.21
N THR A 141 -6.54 6.19 -15.86
CA THR A 141 -6.20 5.77 -14.49
C THR A 141 -5.52 6.89 -13.72
N TYR A 142 -5.87 7.02 -12.44
CA TYR A 142 -5.19 7.92 -11.51
C TYR A 142 -4.34 7.12 -10.51
N LEU A 143 -3.03 7.36 -10.49
CA LEU A 143 -2.09 6.77 -9.55
C LEU A 143 -1.80 7.74 -8.40
N LEU A 144 -2.12 7.30 -7.18
CA LEU A 144 -1.90 8.03 -5.93
C LEU A 144 -0.95 7.28 -5.02
N ARG A 145 -0.22 8.03 -4.17
CA ARG A 145 0.75 7.48 -3.23
C ARG A 145 0.75 8.29 -1.93
N GLY A 146 0.78 7.60 -0.79
CA GLY A 146 0.99 8.22 0.53
C GLY A 146 2.47 8.38 0.86
N HIS A 147 2.79 9.15 1.90
CA HIS A 147 4.16 9.23 2.41
C HIS A 147 4.53 7.97 3.19
N PRO A 148 5.80 7.53 3.13
CA PRO A 148 6.24 6.37 3.88
C PRO A 148 6.17 6.62 5.39
N LYS A 149 6.12 5.52 6.16
CA LYS A 149 6.16 5.53 7.64
C LYS A 149 4.99 6.27 8.30
N GLY A 150 3.83 6.31 7.64
CA GLY A 150 2.64 6.96 8.20
C GLY A 150 2.80 8.47 8.40
N LYS A 151 3.61 9.14 7.56
CA LYS A 151 3.79 10.60 7.62
C LYS A 151 2.62 11.38 7.01
N SER A 152 1.68 10.71 6.35
CA SER A 152 0.49 11.35 5.81
C SER A 152 -0.69 10.38 5.71
N VAL A 153 -1.89 10.96 5.65
CA VAL A 153 -3.14 10.29 5.29
C VAL A 153 -3.66 10.95 4.02
N GLY A 154 -3.90 10.16 2.98
CA GLY A 154 -4.51 10.63 1.74
C GLY A 154 -6.03 10.58 1.83
N LYS A 155 -6.69 11.61 1.32
CA LYS A 155 -8.14 11.69 1.11
C LYS A 155 -8.38 12.05 -0.35
N VAL A 156 -9.18 11.23 -1.02
CA VAL A 156 -9.49 11.42 -2.44
C VAL A 156 -11.00 11.40 -2.59
N VAL A 157 -11.52 12.44 -3.23
CA VAL A 157 -12.92 12.50 -3.66
C VAL A 157 -12.95 12.26 -5.15
N VAL A 158 -13.55 11.14 -5.57
CA VAL A 158 -13.66 10.74 -6.97
C VAL A 158 -15.04 11.14 -7.49
N LYS A 159 -15.10 11.84 -8.62
CA LYS A 159 -16.36 12.16 -9.31
C LYS A 159 -16.59 11.16 -10.42
N LEU A 160 -17.71 10.43 -10.34
CA LEU A 160 -18.13 9.47 -11.36
C LEU A 160 -19.22 10.10 -12.24
N ASN A 161 -19.27 9.74 -13.52
CA ASN A 161 -20.43 9.98 -14.37
C ASN A 161 -21.50 8.89 -14.15
N SER A 162 -22.63 9.01 -14.84
CA SER A 162 -23.74 8.04 -14.83
C SER A 162 -23.37 6.63 -15.33
N GLU A 163 -22.21 6.48 -15.98
CA GLU A 163 -21.69 5.22 -16.51
C GLU A 163 -20.57 4.63 -15.61
N GLY A 164 -20.36 5.19 -14.41
CA GLY A 164 -19.30 4.75 -13.49
C GLY A 164 -17.87 5.22 -13.85
N SER A 165 -17.70 5.98 -14.94
CA SER A 165 -16.41 6.52 -15.36
C SER A 165 -15.98 7.73 -14.53
N ILE A 166 -14.70 7.79 -14.17
CA ILE A 166 -14.12 8.92 -13.43
C ILE A 166 -14.01 10.16 -14.32
N GLN A 167 -14.76 11.23 -13.99
CA GLN A 167 -14.65 12.53 -14.66
C GLN A 167 -13.54 13.41 -14.06
N GLY A 168 -13.23 13.20 -12.79
CA GLY A 168 -12.18 13.93 -12.10
C GLY A 168 -12.04 13.48 -10.66
N LEU A 169 -11.03 14.00 -9.98
CA LEU A 169 -10.82 13.75 -8.56
C LEU A 169 -10.25 14.98 -7.86
N ASN A 170 -10.60 15.14 -6.59
CA ASN A 170 -9.94 16.07 -5.68
C ASN A 170 -9.06 15.27 -4.71
N ASN A 171 -7.79 15.63 -4.62
CA ASN A 171 -6.80 14.92 -3.80
C ASN A 171 -6.25 15.83 -2.71
N GLU A 172 -6.34 15.34 -1.47
CA GLU A 172 -5.81 15.97 -0.28
C GLU A 172 -4.81 15.00 0.38
N LEU A 173 -3.62 15.50 0.72
CA LEU A 173 -2.60 14.72 1.44
C LEU A 173 -2.30 15.40 2.77
N HIS A 174 -2.96 14.92 3.83
CA HIS A 174 -2.81 15.48 5.17
C HIS A 174 -1.53 14.96 5.80
N GLN A 175 -0.56 15.84 6.07
CA GLN A 175 0.65 15.46 6.79
C GLN A 175 0.34 15.23 8.27
N LEU A 176 0.80 14.09 8.78
CA LEU A 176 0.70 13.77 10.20
C LEU A 176 1.88 14.43 10.92
N ASN A 177 1.59 15.49 11.70
CA ASN A 177 2.56 16.28 12.45
C ASN A 177 2.04 16.57 13.86
N ALA A 178 2.90 17.16 14.71
CA ALA A 178 2.63 17.39 16.12
C ALA A 178 1.52 18.43 16.40
N ARG A 179 1.00 19.13 15.38
CA ARG A 179 -0.09 20.11 15.55
C ARG A 179 -1.47 19.46 15.51
N LEU A 180 -1.58 18.21 15.04
CA LEU A 180 -2.84 17.48 15.06
C LEU A 180 -3.17 17.01 16.48
N PRO A 181 -4.46 16.98 16.85
CA PRO A 181 -4.87 16.45 18.14
C PRO A 181 -4.46 14.99 18.26
N VAL A 182 -4.08 14.60 19.48
CA VAL A 182 -3.65 13.24 19.79
C VAL A 182 -4.86 12.39 20.17
N ASP A 183 -4.92 11.17 19.64
CA ASP A 183 -5.87 10.16 20.09
C ASP A 183 -5.34 9.49 21.37
N GLU A 184 -5.92 9.88 22.51
CA GLU A 184 -5.56 9.35 23.83
C GLU A 184 -5.74 7.83 23.95
N ALA A 185 -6.73 7.25 23.26
CA ALA A 185 -6.92 5.80 23.24
C ALA A 185 -5.77 5.11 22.50
N ALA A 186 -5.30 5.70 21.39
CA ALA A 186 -4.12 5.22 20.68
C ALA A 186 -2.86 5.32 21.55
N ILE A 187 -2.67 6.42 22.29
CA ILE A 187 -1.53 6.58 23.21
C ILE A 187 -1.53 5.51 24.30
N ARG A 188 -2.69 5.27 24.94
CA ARG A 188 -2.83 4.20 25.95
C ARG A 188 -2.46 2.84 25.36
N ARG A 189 -2.93 2.55 24.14
CA ARG A 189 -2.62 1.29 23.45
C ARG A 189 -1.13 1.15 23.15
N ILE A 190 -0.48 2.21 22.68
CA ILE A 190 0.97 2.25 22.42
C ILE A 190 1.76 2.00 23.71
N LYS A 191 1.40 2.66 24.81
CA LYS A 191 2.05 2.46 26.12
C LYS A 191 1.98 0.99 26.56
N LYS A 192 0.79 0.37 26.48
CA LYS A 192 0.58 -1.05 26.80
C LYS A 192 1.42 -1.98 25.92
N LEU A 193 1.53 -1.69 24.62
CA LEU A 193 2.34 -2.48 23.70
C LEU A 193 3.84 -2.37 23.99
N LYS A 194 4.34 -1.17 24.30
CA LYS A 194 5.75 -0.95 24.67
C LYS A 194 6.14 -1.68 25.96
N GLN A 195 5.24 -1.75 26.93
CA GLN A 195 5.46 -2.51 28.17
C GLN A 195 5.47 -4.02 27.90
N LYS A 196 4.55 -4.51 27.06
CA LYS A 196 4.47 -5.94 26.70
C LYS A 196 5.66 -6.41 25.84
N TYR A 197 6.16 -5.54 24.97
CA TYR A 197 7.25 -5.83 24.05
C TYR A 197 8.36 -4.77 24.23
N PRO A 198 9.14 -4.83 25.31
CA PRO A 198 10.26 -3.92 25.50
C PRO A 198 11.27 -4.17 24.38
N GLY A 199 11.47 -3.17 23.51
CA GLY A 199 12.39 -3.32 22.38
C GLY A 199 13.83 -3.46 22.85
N ASN A 200 14.60 -4.37 22.25
CA ASN A 200 16.05 -4.37 22.36
C ASN A 200 16.60 -3.10 21.69
N ARG A 201 17.03 -2.12 22.50
CA ARG A 201 17.76 -0.93 22.05
C ARG A 201 19.28 -1.12 22.02
N SER A 202 19.77 -2.36 22.10
CA SER A 202 21.18 -2.72 21.98
C SER A 202 21.61 -2.79 20.51
N GLY A 203 21.72 -1.64 19.84
CA GLY A 203 22.22 -1.62 18.45
C GLY A 203 22.30 -0.27 17.74
N VAL A 204 21.85 0.83 18.35
CA VAL A 204 22.11 2.18 17.80
C VAL A 204 22.97 2.92 18.81
N GLN A 205 24.23 2.53 18.88
CA GLN A 205 25.27 3.41 19.41
C GLN A 205 25.40 4.53 18.38
N GLY A 206 24.94 5.72 18.75
CA GLY A 206 25.13 6.91 17.92
C GLY A 206 26.61 7.07 17.66
N SER A 207 27.02 6.95 16.40
CA SER A 207 28.32 7.45 15.96
C SER A 207 28.32 8.95 16.26
N LYS A 208 29.03 9.32 17.33
CA LYS A 208 29.50 10.69 17.52
C LYS A 208 30.24 11.05 16.24
N VAL A 209 29.69 11.97 15.46
CA VAL A 209 30.43 12.67 14.42
C VAL A 209 31.50 13.46 15.16
N GLN A 210 32.70 12.90 15.24
CA GLN A 210 33.90 13.66 15.59
C GLN A 210 34.08 14.68 14.46
N GLY A 211 33.91 15.95 14.80
CA GLY A 211 34.26 17.05 13.92
C GLY A 211 35.78 17.04 13.72
N SER A 212 36.21 16.71 12.51
CA SER A 212 37.55 17.01 12.04
C SER A 212 37.60 18.49 11.65
N PRO A 213 38.53 19.31 12.18
CA PRO A 213 38.68 20.70 11.77
C PRO A 213 39.10 20.77 10.30
N LYS A 214 38.39 21.57 9.51
CA LYS A 214 38.79 21.93 8.15
C LYS A 214 40.05 22.79 8.25
N ASN A 215 41.20 22.24 7.86
CA ASN A 215 42.36 23.04 7.46
C ASN A 215 42.02 23.76 6.15
N LEU A 216 41.82 25.07 6.24
CA LEU A 216 41.90 26.00 5.12
C LEU A 216 43.39 26.29 4.88
N GLY A 217 43.98 25.61 3.90
CA GLY A 217 45.26 26.03 3.32
C GLY A 217 45.07 27.22 2.37
N PRO A 218 46.06 28.11 2.22
CA PRO A 218 45.90 29.35 1.48
C PRO A 218 45.83 29.10 -0.03
N VAL A 219 44.95 29.85 -0.68
CA VAL A 219 44.90 30.00 -2.14
C VAL A 219 46.13 30.81 -2.55
N LYS A 220 46.99 30.24 -3.40
CA LYS A 220 48.01 31.01 -4.12
C LYS A 220 47.39 31.61 -5.38
N GLU A 221 47.86 32.82 -5.67
CA GLU A 221 47.49 33.77 -6.73
C GLU A 221 47.35 33.16 -8.13
#